data_AF-A0A5B7E1Y3-F1
#
_entry.id   AF-A0A5B7E1Y3-F1
#
_cell.length_a   1.000
_cell.length_b   1.000
_cell.length_c   1.000
_cell.angle_alpha   90.00
_cell.angle_beta   90.00
_cell.angle_gamma   90.00
#
_symmetry.space_group_name_H-M   'P 1'
#
loop_
_entity.id
_entity.type
_entity.pdbx_description
1 polymer ?
#
loop_
_entity_poly.entity_id
_entity_poly.type
_entity_poly.pdbx_seq_one_letter_code
_entity_poly.pdbx_strand_id
1 'polypeptide(L)'
;MVGVRKLRLVVVMVVMVLVVTVVRWMGVSRPFPSVGVSSGVGSGGGQGSTVGGQDPLAGLVVIVREFENFDNDLEDTAHSVVAACGGLCRVLVASDDLVYPPLRLPQGATPLVLTPGLMRRRPSLTAYLAGSRYVLLLPDGARVSSAAQLLDLLGLLEAGDTRVVAVGVGGAMLACHRYTLDLPAWTLSVAPAPGSEACDAVSGRAALLLTTDSLLELSLPLARPLPLALGVQGAARGWKVRVGRGGLLGEGRQLLASEHLRWKATAAEEERRVALFAAVGLKKVVGPGGDVRWYGCTRTSQRCFPTVVQDTPDYLLRGRWTPPCCLEGLRATARHVFQTLRGCRVRWWLEGGSLLGAVRGGDLLPWDYDVDVGVYAADAERCPPLRAARWQTLEDADGFVWQRAAEGGFYRVHYSTANHLHVDVFPFTPRGGTMTRGGAWATGHRQDVDFPEHFLRPIASVTFAGVMASAPNNVRDFLELKFGPGVIETPQYPNPEVPLPGNMSALLHRL
;
A
#
# COMPACT_ATOMS: atom_id res chain seq x y z
N MET A 1 -15.82 -2.92 54.16
CA MET A 1 -15.23 -4.07 53.45
C MET A 1 -13.93 -3.64 52.80
N VAL A 2 -12.83 -3.91 53.47
CA VAL A 2 -11.46 -3.66 53.01
C VAL A 2 -10.95 -4.97 52.39
N GLY A 3 -10.38 -4.90 51.19
CA GLY A 3 -9.44 -5.93 50.72
C GLY A 3 -9.79 -6.64 49.42
N VAL A 4 -9.48 -6.02 48.28
CA VAL A 4 -8.99 -6.73 47.06
C VAL A 4 -8.12 -5.75 46.24
N ARG A 5 -6.93 -5.36 46.74
CA ARG A 5 -5.95 -4.60 45.94
C ARG A 5 -4.47 -4.99 46.15
N LYS A 6 -4.15 -6.07 46.87
CA LYS A 6 -2.74 -6.45 47.20
C LYS A 6 -2.17 -7.69 46.48
N LEU A 7 -2.83 -8.27 45.48
CA LEU A 7 -2.36 -9.53 44.87
C LEU A 7 -1.74 -9.42 43.46
N ARG A 8 -1.53 -8.20 42.92
CA ARG A 8 -0.92 -8.02 41.58
C ARG A 8 0.55 -7.56 41.59
N LEU A 9 1.12 -7.19 42.74
CA LEU A 9 2.49 -6.67 42.80
C LEU A 9 3.57 -7.72 43.12
N VAL A 10 3.19 -8.89 43.68
CA VAL A 10 4.17 -9.92 44.12
C VAL A 10 4.60 -10.86 42.99
N VAL A 11 3.78 -11.03 41.94
CA VAL A 11 4.09 -11.94 40.82
C VAL A 11 5.12 -11.34 39.84
N VAL A 12 5.22 -10.00 39.77
CA VAL A 12 6.14 -9.32 38.84
C VAL A 12 7.59 -9.32 39.34
N MET A 13 7.82 -9.39 40.66
CA MET A 13 9.18 -9.35 41.23
C MET A 13 9.92 -10.71 41.18
N VAL A 14 9.21 -11.84 41.08
CA VAL A 14 9.83 -13.17 41.09
C VAL A 14 10.40 -13.56 39.71
N VAL A 15 9.89 -12.99 38.62
CA VAL A 15 10.33 -13.32 37.26
C VAL A 15 11.62 -12.58 36.85
N MET A 16 11.90 -11.41 37.42
CA MET A 16 13.12 -10.66 37.07
C MET A 16 14.40 -11.17 37.75
N VAL A 17 14.31 -11.90 38.87
CA VAL A 17 15.50 -12.40 39.60
C VAL A 17 16.07 -13.67 38.96
N LEU A 18 15.31 -14.39 38.14
CA LEU A 18 15.74 -15.66 37.52
C LEU A 18 16.46 -15.49 36.16
N VAL A 19 16.38 -14.32 35.52
CA VAL A 19 17.00 -14.09 34.19
C VAL A 19 18.46 -13.59 34.31
N VAL A 20 18.88 -13.09 35.47
CA VAL A 20 20.23 -12.52 35.66
C VAL A 20 21.30 -13.58 35.98
N THR A 21 20.91 -14.81 36.35
CA THR A 21 21.84 -15.85 36.82
C THR A 21 22.35 -16.82 35.75
N VAL A 22 21.88 -16.76 34.49
CA VAL A 22 22.29 -17.72 33.44
C VAL A 22 23.30 -17.10 32.43
N VAL A 23 23.49 -15.78 32.41
CA VAL A 23 24.38 -15.11 31.44
C VAL A 23 25.84 -15.00 31.92
N ARG A 24 26.22 -15.64 33.04
CA ARG A 24 27.54 -15.46 33.67
C ARG A 24 28.43 -16.70 33.77
N TRP A 25 28.19 -17.72 32.97
CA TRP A 25 29.05 -18.90 32.93
C TRP A 25 29.27 -19.37 31.49
N MET A 26 30.30 -18.82 30.84
CA MET A 26 31.20 -19.47 29.87
C MET A 26 32.06 -18.38 29.20
N GLY A 27 33.00 -17.83 29.99
CA GLY A 27 34.19 -17.19 29.46
C GLY A 27 35.31 -18.23 29.43
N VAL A 28 35.80 -18.57 28.25
CA VAL A 28 37.13 -19.19 28.08
C VAL A 28 37.82 -18.48 26.92
N SER A 29 38.77 -17.63 27.29
CA SER A 29 39.78 -17.00 26.46
C SER A 29 40.74 -18.05 25.88
N ARG A 30 41.31 -17.81 24.69
CA ARG A 30 42.74 -18.06 24.37
C ARG A 30 43.16 -17.39 23.05
N PRO A 31 44.48 -17.17 22.83
CA PRO A 31 45.02 -16.00 22.15
C PRO A 31 45.44 -16.24 20.69
N PHE A 32 45.65 -15.14 19.97
CA PHE A 32 46.42 -15.06 18.72
C PHE A 32 47.86 -15.55 18.90
N PRO A 33 48.42 -16.18 17.85
CA PRO A 33 49.80 -15.87 17.49
C PRO A 33 50.00 -15.54 16.00
N SER A 34 50.85 -14.53 15.85
CA SER A 34 51.80 -14.18 14.80
C SER A 34 51.90 -14.99 13.50
N VAL A 35 51.89 -14.22 12.43
CA VAL A 35 52.46 -14.45 11.10
C VAL A 35 53.87 -15.04 11.17
N GLY A 36 54.10 -16.12 10.43
CA GLY A 36 55.41 -16.67 10.10
C GLY A 36 55.46 -16.98 8.60
N VAL A 37 56.30 -16.24 7.87
CA VAL A 37 56.64 -16.47 6.47
C VAL A 37 57.65 -17.62 6.43
N SER A 38 57.39 -18.66 5.64
CA SER A 38 58.46 -19.52 5.12
C SER A 38 58.19 -19.92 3.67
N SER A 39 59.23 -19.72 2.87
CA SER A 39 59.39 -20.08 1.48
C SER A 39 59.64 -21.58 1.32
N GLY A 40 58.92 -22.23 0.41
CA GLY A 40 59.17 -23.60 -0.01
C GLY A 40 58.72 -23.83 -1.44
N VAL A 41 59.69 -23.80 -2.37
CA VAL A 41 59.53 -24.22 -3.77
C VAL A 41 59.45 -25.75 -3.80
N GLY A 42 58.46 -26.30 -4.50
CA GLY A 42 58.32 -27.73 -4.73
C GLY A 42 57.38 -28.02 -5.90
N SER A 43 57.97 -28.37 -7.05
CA SER A 43 57.32 -28.86 -8.26
C SER A 43 56.75 -30.27 -8.05
N GLY A 44 55.53 -30.52 -8.54
CA GLY A 44 55.00 -31.88 -8.65
C GLY A 44 53.62 -31.89 -9.30
N GLY A 45 53.54 -32.37 -10.54
CA GLY A 45 52.27 -32.61 -11.22
C GLY A 45 51.49 -33.75 -10.57
N GLY A 46 50.17 -33.63 -10.53
CA GLY A 46 49.29 -34.64 -9.95
C GLY A 46 47.82 -34.30 -10.19
N GLN A 47 47.12 -35.25 -10.79
CA GLN A 47 45.71 -35.30 -11.12
C GLN A 47 44.77 -34.94 -9.96
N GLY A 48 43.61 -34.38 -10.33
CA GLY A 48 42.30 -34.71 -9.75
C GLY A 48 42.07 -34.41 -8.27
N SER A 49 41.42 -33.29 -7.99
CA SER A 49 40.65 -33.11 -6.75
C SER A 49 39.30 -32.46 -7.07
N THR A 50 38.29 -33.30 -7.27
CA THR A 50 36.88 -32.94 -7.18
C THR A 50 36.59 -32.52 -5.75
N VAL A 51 36.59 -31.21 -5.50
CA VAL A 51 35.99 -30.64 -4.29
C VAL A 51 34.49 -30.94 -4.36
N GLY A 52 33.96 -31.65 -3.37
CA GLY A 52 32.56 -32.07 -3.27
C GLY A 52 31.61 -30.88 -3.13
N GLY A 53 31.31 -30.21 -4.25
CA GLY A 53 30.18 -29.31 -4.36
C GLY A 53 28.89 -30.13 -4.47
N GLN A 54 27.97 -29.93 -3.54
CA GLN A 54 26.61 -30.45 -3.69
C GLN A 54 26.01 -29.93 -5.01
N ASP A 55 25.29 -30.79 -5.72
CA ASP A 55 24.59 -30.42 -6.95
C ASP A 55 23.66 -29.21 -6.65
N PRO A 56 23.85 -28.06 -7.31
CA PRO A 56 23.07 -26.85 -7.04
C PRO A 56 21.56 -27.06 -7.27
N LEU A 57 21.16 -28.03 -8.11
CA LEU A 57 19.75 -28.37 -8.34
C LEU A 57 19.10 -29.07 -7.14
N ALA A 58 19.88 -29.73 -6.27
CA ALA A 58 19.36 -30.27 -5.02
C ALA A 58 18.89 -29.17 -4.05
N GLY A 59 19.45 -27.96 -4.19
CA GLY A 59 19.05 -26.77 -3.45
C GLY A 59 17.88 -26.00 -4.07
N LEU A 60 17.31 -26.44 -5.19
CA LEU A 60 16.25 -25.75 -5.91
C LEU A 60 14.87 -26.29 -5.55
N VAL A 61 13.95 -25.38 -5.21
CA VAL A 61 12.52 -25.66 -5.09
C VAL A 61 11.76 -24.91 -6.18
N VAL A 62 10.94 -25.61 -6.95
CA VAL A 62 10.07 -24.99 -7.96
C VAL A 62 8.67 -24.83 -7.37
N ILE A 63 8.10 -23.63 -7.42
CA ILE A 63 6.74 -23.35 -6.96
C ILE A 63 5.88 -22.97 -8.16
N VAL A 64 4.83 -23.75 -8.42
CA VAL A 64 3.80 -23.44 -9.40
C VAL A 64 2.61 -22.84 -8.66
N ARG A 65 2.41 -21.52 -8.84
CA ARG A 65 1.40 -20.74 -8.10
C ARG A 65 0.49 -19.91 -9.01
N GLU A 66 0.97 -19.51 -10.19
CA GLU A 66 0.13 -18.86 -11.20
C GLU A 66 -0.52 -19.88 -12.13
N PHE A 67 -1.76 -20.26 -11.80
CA PHE A 67 -2.61 -21.14 -12.59
C PHE A 67 -4.10 -20.93 -12.29
N GLU A 68 -4.96 -21.51 -13.12
CA GLU A 68 -6.41 -21.49 -12.97
C GLU A 68 -6.99 -22.91 -12.80
N ASN A 69 -7.74 -23.17 -11.73
CA ASN A 69 -8.30 -24.51 -11.48
C ASN A 69 -9.13 -25.05 -12.66
N PHE A 70 -9.83 -24.16 -13.37
CA PHE A 70 -10.74 -24.54 -14.44
C PHE A 70 -10.06 -24.87 -15.78
N ASP A 71 -8.79 -24.49 -15.97
CA ASP A 71 -8.01 -24.81 -17.16
C ASP A 71 -6.50 -24.62 -16.85
N ASN A 72 -5.80 -25.72 -16.60
CA ASN A 72 -4.40 -25.74 -16.19
C ASN A 72 -3.60 -26.93 -16.74
N ASP A 73 -2.29 -26.80 -16.71
CA ASP A 73 -1.32 -27.75 -17.26
C ASP A 73 -0.32 -28.22 -16.19
N LEU A 74 -0.82 -28.34 -14.95
CA LEU A 74 0.01 -28.51 -13.75
C LEU A 74 0.78 -29.83 -13.71
N GLU A 75 0.13 -30.92 -14.13
CA GLU A 75 0.73 -32.25 -14.12
C GLU A 75 1.94 -32.28 -15.05
N ASP A 76 1.78 -31.87 -16.31
CA ASP A 76 2.86 -31.85 -17.28
C ASP A 76 3.94 -30.81 -16.95
N THR A 77 3.55 -29.66 -16.38
CA THR A 77 4.50 -28.66 -15.87
C THR A 77 5.38 -29.29 -14.79
N ALA A 78 4.79 -29.96 -13.79
CA ALA A 78 5.53 -30.64 -12.72
C ALA A 78 6.37 -31.81 -13.25
N HIS A 79 5.85 -32.61 -14.17
CA HIS A 79 6.57 -33.70 -14.82
C HIS A 79 7.83 -33.20 -15.54
N SER A 80 7.72 -32.09 -16.28
CA SER A 80 8.88 -31.53 -17.00
C SER A 80 10.02 -31.13 -16.07
N VAL A 81 9.68 -30.55 -14.91
CA VAL A 81 10.67 -30.15 -13.89
C VAL A 81 11.32 -31.36 -13.25
N VAL A 82 10.52 -32.33 -12.77
CA VAL A 82 11.04 -33.54 -12.12
C VAL A 82 11.94 -34.33 -13.07
N ALA A 83 11.54 -34.47 -14.33
CA ALA A 83 12.33 -35.13 -15.37
C ALA A 83 13.64 -34.40 -15.64
N ALA A 84 13.60 -33.07 -15.82
CA ALA A 84 14.78 -32.26 -16.11
C ALA A 84 15.81 -32.28 -14.97
N CYS A 85 15.36 -32.36 -13.71
CA CYS A 85 16.23 -32.42 -12.54
C CYS A 85 16.65 -33.84 -12.13
N GLY A 86 16.25 -34.88 -12.86
CA GLY A 86 16.51 -36.27 -12.45
C GLY A 86 15.97 -36.63 -11.07
N GLY A 87 14.86 -35.98 -10.64
CA GLY A 87 14.27 -36.18 -9.32
C GLY A 87 14.92 -35.42 -8.15
N LEU A 88 15.96 -34.61 -8.39
CA LEU A 88 16.63 -33.83 -7.32
C LEU A 88 15.80 -32.62 -6.85
N CYS A 89 15.09 -31.97 -7.78
CA CYS A 89 14.29 -30.78 -7.46
C CYS A 89 12.98 -31.15 -6.77
N ARG A 90 12.57 -30.33 -5.81
CA ARG A 90 11.22 -30.41 -5.20
C ARG A 90 10.28 -29.49 -5.94
N VAL A 91 9.07 -29.97 -6.25
CA VAL A 91 8.02 -29.17 -6.88
C VAL A 91 6.86 -28.97 -5.90
N LEU A 92 6.45 -27.72 -5.71
CA LEU A 92 5.30 -27.34 -4.90
C LEU A 92 4.23 -26.74 -5.79
N VAL A 93 3.04 -27.34 -5.82
CA VAL A 93 1.87 -26.75 -6.48
C VAL A 93 1.07 -26.01 -5.43
N ALA A 94 1.24 -24.68 -5.36
CA ALA A 94 0.71 -23.86 -4.29
C ALA A 94 -0.63 -23.22 -4.67
N SER A 95 -1.66 -23.45 -3.87
CA SER A 95 -3.03 -22.98 -4.10
C SER A 95 -3.68 -22.43 -2.84
N ASP A 96 -4.64 -21.54 -2.98
CA ASP A 96 -5.39 -21.05 -1.81
C ASP A 96 -6.34 -22.11 -1.28
N ASP A 97 -6.93 -22.90 -2.18
CA ASP A 97 -7.80 -24.02 -1.86
C ASP A 97 -7.43 -25.29 -2.65
N LEU A 98 -8.07 -26.41 -2.35
CA LEU A 98 -7.88 -27.68 -3.06
C LEU A 98 -8.08 -27.48 -4.57
N VAL A 99 -7.13 -28.02 -5.35
CA VAL A 99 -7.22 -28.02 -6.81
C VAL A 99 -8.23 -29.08 -7.23
N TYR A 100 -9.19 -28.68 -8.07
CA TYR A 100 -10.18 -29.56 -8.67
C TYR A 100 -10.25 -29.32 -10.18
N PRO A 101 -10.24 -30.38 -11.02
CA PRO A 101 -10.21 -31.80 -10.65
C PRO A 101 -8.89 -32.23 -9.95
N PRO A 102 -8.89 -33.35 -9.21
CA PRO A 102 -7.71 -33.80 -8.47
C PRO A 102 -6.51 -34.04 -9.39
N LEU A 103 -5.34 -33.55 -8.97
CA LEU A 103 -4.09 -33.66 -9.72
C LEU A 103 -3.41 -35.02 -9.53
N ARG A 104 -2.84 -35.56 -10.60
CA ARG A 104 -1.94 -36.72 -10.61
C ARG A 104 -0.49 -36.25 -10.71
N LEU A 105 0.04 -35.77 -9.59
CA LEU A 105 1.39 -35.23 -9.55
C LEU A 105 2.48 -36.33 -9.56
N PRO A 106 3.62 -36.11 -10.23
CA PRO A 106 4.76 -37.03 -10.17
C PRO A 106 5.35 -37.15 -8.76
N GLN A 107 6.09 -38.23 -8.52
CA GLN A 107 6.93 -38.33 -7.33
C GLN A 107 7.92 -37.16 -7.28
N GLY A 108 7.98 -36.46 -6.14
CA GLY A 108 8.77 -35.23 -5.98
C GLY A 108 7.96 -33.93 -6.15
N ALA A 109 6.71 -34.01 -6.61
CA ALA A 109 5.77 -32.90 -6.62
C ALA A 109 4.73 -33.04 -5.49
N THR A 110 4.41 -31.94 -4.81
CA THR A 110 3.50 -31.93 -3.65
C THR A 110 2.52 -30.76 -3.73
N PRO A 111 1.22 -30.98 -3.51
CA PRO A 111 0.26 -29.90 -3.41
C PRO A 111 0.41 -29.16 -2.07
N LEU A 112 0.38 -27.83 -2.10
CA LEU A 112 0.52 -26.96 -0.95
C LEU A 112 -0.69 -26.03 -0.84
N VAL A 113 -1.61 -26.32 0.08
CA VAL A 113 -2.80 -25.49 0.28
C VAL A 113 -2.57 -24.44 1.36
N LEU A 114 -2.57 -23.17 0.96
CA LEU A 114 -2.16 -22.02 1.77
C LEU A 114 -3.22 -21.58 2.78
N THR A 115 -4.51 -21.75 2.47
CA THR A 115 -5.59 -21.34 3.35
C THR A 115 -5.86 -22.41 4.41
N PRO A 116 -5.86 -22.05 5.71
CA PRO A 116 -6.26 -22.98 6.75
C PRO A 116 -7.72 -23.38 6.57
N GLY A 117 -8.05 -24.59 7.02
CA GLY A 117 -9.43 -25.08 7.13
C GLY A 117 -9.69 -25.55 8.56
N LEU A 118 -10.94 -25.91 8.88
CA LEU A 118 -11.33 -26.34 10.23
C LEU A 118 -10.42 -27.44 10.79
N MET A 119 -10.00 -28.37 9.93
CA MET A 119 -9.10 -29.48 10.27
C MET A 119 -7.72 -29.36 9.63
N ARG A 120 -7.46 -28.30 8.84
CA ARG A 120 -6.21 -28.11 8.08
C ARG A 120 -5.46 -26.90 8.64
N ARG A 121 -4.30 -27.13 9.24
CA ARG A 121 -3.42 -26.04 9.70
C ARG A 121 -2.85 -25.27 8.50
N ARG A 122 -2.62 -23.96 8.68
CA ARG A 122 -1.88 -23.15 7.70
C ARG A 122 -0.47 -23.75 7.54
N PRO A 123 -0.01 -24.05 6.32
CA PRO A 123 1.33 -24.59 6.13
C PRO A 123 2.40 -23.54 6.45
N SER A 124 3.53 -23.99 6.99
CA SER A 124 4.71 -23.15 7.16
C SER A 124 5.53 -23.17 5.87
N LEU A 125 5.50 -22.08 5.09
CA LEU A 125 6.28 -21.96 3.86
C LEU A 125 7.78 -22.19 4.14
N THR A 126 8.30 -21.64 5.24
CA THR A 126 9.68 -21.85 5.68
C THR A 126 10.02 -23.32 5.87
N ALA A 127 9.10 -24.14 6.38
CA ALA A 127 9.33 -25.57 6.53
C ALA A 127 9.42 -26.29 5.18
N TYR A 128 8.57 -25.95 4.22
CA TYR A 128 8.63 -26.50 2.86
C TYR A 128 9.89 -26.09 2.10
N LEU A 129 10.41 -24.90 2.39
CA LEU A 129 11.63 -24.37 1.79
C LEU A 129 12.91 -24.69 2.58
N ALA A 130 12.81 -25.42 3.70
CA ALA A 130 13.97 -25.78 4.51
C ALA A 130 15.02 -26.53 3.65
N GLY A 131 16.29 -26.15 3.81
CA GLY A 131 17.41 -26.71 3.06
C GLY A 131 17.50 -26.28 1.58
N SER A 132 16.57 -25.47 1.08
CA SER A 132 16.68 -24.88 -0.26
C SER A 132 17.49 -23.59 -0.23
N ARG A 133 18.27 -23.36 -1.29
CA ARG A 133 18.98 -22.10 -1.54
C ARG A 133 18.23 -21.23 -2.55
N TYR A 134 17.53 -21.87 -3.48
CA TYR A 134 16.89 -21.23 -4.61
C TYR A 134 15.41 -21.59 -4.69
N VAL A 135 14.61 -20.61 -5.11
CA VAL A 135 13.21 -20.81 -5.47
C VAL A 135 12.97 -20.32 -6.89
N LEU A 136 12.39 -21.19 -7.72
CA LEU A 136 11.88 -20.84 -9.04
C LEU A 136 10.35 -20.77 -8.99
N LEU A 137 9.79 -19.57 -9.10
CA LEU A 137 8.36 -19.37 -9.30
C LEU A 137 8.06 -19.59 -10.79
N LEU A 138 7.44 -20.72 -11.10
CA LEU A 138 7.18 -21.16 -12.46
C LEU A 138 5.67 -20.96 -12.77
N PRO A 139 5.29 -20.22 -13.82
CA PRO A 139 3.90 -20.14 -14.22
C PRO A 139 3.45 -21.47 -14.83
N ASP A 140 2.18 -21.78 -14.70
CA ASP A 140 1.61 -22.99 -15.29
C ASP A 140 1.72 -23.00 -16.82
N GLY A 141 1.87 -24.20 -17.37
CA GLY A 141 2.13 -24.47 -18.78
C GLY A 141 3.53 -24.06 -19.25
N ALA A 142 4.48 -23.81 -18.35
CA ALA A 142 5.89 -23.74 -18.70
C ALA A 142 6.49 -25.16 -18.81
N ARG A 143 7.57 -25.31 -19.60
CA ARG A 143 8.30 -26.57 -19.74
C ARG A 143 9.79 -26.38 -19.50
N VAL A 144 10.35 -27.25 -18.67
CA VAL A 144 11.79 -27.42 -18.52
C VAL A 144 12.21 -28.66 -19.29
N SER A 145 13.11 -28.51 -20.25
CA SER A 145 13.55 -29.57 -21.15
C SER A 145 14.84 -30.24 -20.68
N SER A 146 15.67 -29.56 -19.87
CA SER A 146 16.94 -30.12 -19.40
C SER A 146 17.44 -29.46 -18.10
N ALA A 147 18.30 -30.17 -17.38
CA ALA A 147 19.01 -29.63 -16.21
C ALA A 147 19.86 -28.40 -16.55
N ALA A 148 20.44 -28.36 -17.77
CA ALA A 148 21.26 -27.24 -18.25
C ALA A 148 20.48 -25.93 -18.23
N GLN A 149 19.20 -25.93 -18.64
CA GLN A 149 18.36 -24.71 -18.58
C GLN A 149 18.21 -24.18 -17.15
N LEU A 150 18.08 -25.05 -16.16
CA LEU A 150 17.97 -24.64 -14.76
C LEU A 150 19.32 -24.11 -14.24
N LEU A 151 20.42 -24.77 -14.60
CA LEU A 151 21.77 -24.32 -14.25
C LEU A 151 22.09 -22.95 -14.87
N ASP A 152 21.67 -22.71 -16.12
CA ASP A 152 21.82 -21.41 -16.79
C ASP A 152 21.04 -20.31 -16.03
N LEU A 153 19.82 -20.61 -15.58
CA LEU A 153 19.03 -19.68 -14.76
C LEU A 153 19.72 -19.37 -13.43
N LEU A 154 20.24 -20.39 -12.74
CA LEU A 154 21.00 -20.21 -11.51
C LEU A 154 22.25 -19.35 -11.77
N GLY A 155 22.97 -19.61 -12.86
CA GLY A 155 24.12 -18.83 -13.28
C GLY A 155 23.78 -17.36 -13.55
N LEU A 156 22.62 -17.06 -14.14
CA LEU A 156 22.16 -15.68 -14.35
C LEU A 156 21.92 -14.93 -13.03
N LEU A 157 21.42 -15.63 -12.00
CA LEU A 157 21.21 -15.06 -10.67
C LEU A 157 22.54 -14.87 -9.93
N GLU A 158 23.43 -15.86 -9.97
CA GLU A 158 24.73 -15.82 -9.28
C GLU A 158 25.71 -14.82 -9.93
N ALA A 159 25.65 -14.61 -11.24
CA ALA A 159 26.52 -13.69 -11.97
C ALA A 159 26.07 -12.22 -11.92
N GLY A 160 24.95 -11.90 -11.27
CA GLY A 160 24.40 -10.56 -11.22
C GLY A 160 24.24 -10.04 -9.79
N ASP A 161 24.17 -8.71 -9.65
CA ASP A 161 23.89 -8.05 -8.36
C ASP A 161 22.39 -7.97 -8.05
N THR A 162 21.54 -8.53 -8.91
CA THR A 162 20.08 -8.48 -8.78
C THR A 162 19.54 -9.61 -7.92
N ARG A 163 18.54 -9.29 -7.09
CA ARG A 163 17.88 -10.26 -6.19
C ARG A 163 16.98 -11.26 -6.92
N VAL A 164 16.52 -10.90 -8.13
CA VAL A 164 15.54 -11.68 -8.89
C VAL A 164 15.94 -11.71 -10.36
N VAL A 165 15.82 -12.87 -10.98
CA VAL A 165 15.91 -13.06 -12.43
C VAL A 165 14.54 -13.43 -12.98
N ALA A 166 14.11 -12.78 -14.06
CA ALA A 166 12.89 -13.09 -14.77
C ALA A 166 13.20 -13.55 -16.20
N VAL A 167 12.55 -14.63 -16.64
CA VAL A 167 12.70 -15.16 -18.00
C VAL A 167 11.34 -15.44 -18.63
N GLY A 168 11.23 -15.16 -19.92
CA GLY A 168 10.02 -15.43 -20.69
C GLY A 168 9.81 -16.93 -20.90
N VAL A 169 8.56 -17.36 -20.83
CA VAL A 169 8.14 -18.74 -21.16
C VAL A 169 7.67 -18.80 -22.60
N GLY A 170 8.10 -19.80 -23.37
CA GLY A 170 7.65 -19.97 -24.77
C GLY A 170 8.13 -18.88 -25.73
N GLY A 171 9.24 -18.20 -25.40
CA GLY A 171 9.70 -17.04 -26.17
C GLY A 171 8.89 -15.76 -25.94
N ALA A 172 8.00 -15.74 -24.94
CA ALA A 172 7.25 -14.54 -24.58
C ALA A 172 8.19 -13.38 -24.24
N MET A 173 7.96 -12.22 -24.87
CA MET A 173 8.68 -11.00 -24.52
C MET A 173 8.15 -10.45 -23.19
N LEU A 174 9.07 -10.19 -22.26
CA LEU A 174 8.73 -9.55 -20.99
C LEU A 174 8.82 -8.04 -21.13
N ALA A 175 7.75 -7.35 -20.75
CA ALA A 175 7.77 -5.89 -20.65
C ALA A 175 8.31 -5.48 -19.28
N CYS A 176 9.24 -4.54 -19.29
CA CYS A 176 10.00 -4.08 -18.14
C CYS A 176 9.44 -2.74 -17.65
N HIS A 177 9.21 -2.63 -16.33
CA HIS A 177 8.56 -1.48 -15.71
C HIS A 177 9.40 -0.88 -14.60
N ARG A 178 9.36 0.46 -14.51
CA ARG A 178 9.84 1.23 -13.37
C ARG A 178 8.67 1.53 -12.45
N TYR A 179 8.82 1.21 -11.17
CA TYR A 179 7.81 1.48 -10.14
C TYR A 179 8.29 2.62 -9.25
N THR A 180 7.41 3.58 -9.00
CA THR A 180 7.61 4.62 -7.99
C THR A 180 6.50 4.51 -6.95
N LEU A 181 6.89 4.16 -5.73
CA LEU A 181 5.97 3.98 -4.61
C LEU A 181 6.00 5.21 -3.71
N ASP A 182 4.86 5.90 -3.65
CA ASP A 182 4.59 6.91 -2.64
C ASP A 182 3.72 6.26 -1.55
N LEU A 183 4.37 5.63 -0.58
CA LEU A 183 3.68 4.95 0.52
C LEU A 183 2.85 5.90 1.38
N PRO A 184 3.34 7.11 1.75
CA PRO A 184 2.52 8.13 2.40
C PRO A 184 1.25 8.47 1.63
N ALA A 185 1.33 8.59 0.30
CA ALA A 185 0.20 8.90 -0.58
C ALA A 185 -0.51 7.65 -1.16
N TRP A 186 -0.21 6.44 -0.66
CA TRP A 186 -0.88 5.19 -1.07
C TRP A 186 -0.81 4.91 -2.58
N THR A 187 0.19 5.44 -3.27
CA THR A 187 0.21 5.53 -4.74
C THR A 187 1.36 4.72 -5.32
N LEU A 188 1.05 3.92 -6.34
CA LEU A 188 2.02 3.30 -7.22
C LEU A 188 1.97 3.99 -8.58
N SER A 189 3.10 4.52 -9.04
CA SER A 189 3.24 5.02 -10.42
C SER A 189 4.07 4.03 -11.22
N VAL A 190 3.59 3.68 -12.40
CA VAL A 190 4.21 2.71 -13.30
C VAL A 190 4.66 3.43 -14.57
N ALA A 191 5.94 3.35 -14.89
CA ALA A 191 6.50 3.87 -16.13
C ALA A 191 7.13 2.72 -16.94
N PRO A 192 7.03 2.75 -18.29
CA PRO A 192 7.69 1.75 -19.11
C PRO A 192 9.21 1.95 -19.04
N ALA A 193 9.96 0.84 -19.00
CA ALA A 193 11.42 0.84 -19.00
C ALA A 193 11.96 -0.06 -20.13
N PRO A 194 11.65 0.24 -21.41
CA PRO A 194 12.04 -0.60 -22.54
C PRO A 194 13.56 -0.69 -22.65
N GLY A 195 14.07 -1.87 -22.99
CA GLY A 195 15.51 -2.11 -23.21
C GLY A 195 16.36 -2.17 -21.94
N SER A 196 15.80 -1.93 -20.75
CA SER A 196 16.54 -2.08 -19.50
C SER A 196 16.84 -3.55 -19.21
N GLU A 197 18.08 -3.87 -18.85
CA GLU A 197 18.46 -5.22 -18.41
C GLU A 197 17.99 -5.54 -17.00
N ALA A 198 17.61 -4.50 -16.23
CA ALA A 198 17.02 -4.63 -14.90
C ALA A 198 15.87 -3.63 -14.67
N CYS A 199 14.75 -4.07 -14.10
CA CYS A 199 13.57 -3.25 -13.79
C CYS A 199 13.13 -3.39 -12.34
N ASP A 200 12.11 -2.64 -11.92
CA ASP A 200 11.43 -2.88 -10.64
C ASP A 200 10.41 -4.03 -10.75
N ALA A 201 9.78 -4.19 -11.91
CA ALA A 201 8.83 -5.25 -12.18
C ALA A 201 8.79 -5.64 -13.66
N VAL A 202 8.25 -6.83 -13.92
CA VAL A 202 7.99 -7.34 -15.27
C VAL A 202 6.52 -7.66 -15.45
N SER A 203 6.02 -7.52 -16.67
CA SER A 203 4.71 -8.04 -17.08
C SER A 203 4.87 -8.96 -18.29
N GLY A 204 3.97 -9.93 -18.39
CA GLY A 204 4.06 -11.04 -19.34
C GLY A 204 4.24 -12.37 -18.62
N ARG A 205 4.25 -13.46 -19.38
CA ARG A 205 4.35 -14.81 -18.83
C ARG A 205 5.82 -15.10 -18.48
N ALA A 206 6.16 -14.86 -17.22
CA ALA A 206 7.52 -14.95 -16.71
C ALA A 206 7.68 -16.04 -15.66
N ALA A 207 8.80 -16.78 -15.71
CA ALA A 207 9.32 -17.49 -14.55
C ALA A 207 10.26 -16.58 -13.77
N LEU A 208 10.20 -16.63 -12.44
CA LEU A 208 10.95 -15.75 -11.54
C LEU A 208 11.84 -16.59 -10.62
N LEU A 209 13.15 -16.42 -10.71
CA LEU A 209 14.13 -17.08 -9.87
C LEU A 209 14.69 -16.10 -8.84
N LEU A 210 14.77 -16.53 -7.59
CA LEU A 210 15.36 -15.78 -6.48
C LEU A 210 15.91 -16.72 -5.40
N THR A 211 16.66 -16.18 -4.45
CA THR A 211 17.07 -16.97 -3.28
C THR A 211 15.90 -17.22 -2.34
N THR A 212 15.95 -18.33 -1.61
CA THR A 212 14.95 -18.68 -0.60
C THR A 212 14.82 -17.59 0.45
N ASP A 213 15.94 -17.03 0.91
CA ASP A 213 15.95 -15.93 1.88
C ASP A 213 15.24 -14.69 1.32
N SER A 214 15.53 -14.30 0.07
CA SER A 214 14.85 -13.17 -0.56
C SER A 214 13.34 -13.42 -0.65
N LEU A 215 12.89 -14.63 -1.02
CA LEU A 215 11.45 -14.91 -1.02
C LEU A 215 10.85 -14.76 0.38
N LEU A 216 11.52 -15.26 1.42
CA LEU A 216 11.04 -15.21 2.81
C LEU A 216 11.13 -13.82 3.46
N GLU A 217 11.94 -12.90 2.91
CA GLU A 217 11.96 -11.48 3.29
C GLU A 217 10.69 -10.71 2.85
N LEU A 218 9.93 -11.25 1.90
CA LEU A 218 8.67 -10.67 1.45
C LEU A 218 7.56 -10.89 2.48
N SER A 219 6.71 -9.88 2.67
CA SER A 219 5.58 -9.98 3.59
C SER A 219 4.47 -10.89 3.07
N LEU A 220 4.33 -10.95 1.74
CA LEU A 220 3.34 -11.75 1.01
C LEU A 220 4.03 -12.51 -0.13
N PRO A 221 4.85 -13.55 0.17
CA PRO A 221 5.75 -14.17 -0.79
C PRO A 221 5.05 -14.88 -1.96
N LEU A 222 3.83 -15.39 -1.73
CA LEU A 222 3.04 -16.13 -2.71
C LEU A 222 1.72 -15.43 -3.07
N ALA A 223 1.62 -14.12 -2.83
CA ALA A 223 0.46 -13.33 -3.24
C ALA A 223 0.37 -13.22 -4.76
N ARG A 224 -0.85 -13.16 -5.28
CA ARG A 224 -1.15 -13.15 -6.71
C ARG A 224 -1.70 -11.78 -7.13
N PRO A 225 -1.46 -11.33 -8.38
CA PRO A 225 -0.61 -11.95 -9.39
C PRO A 225 0.88 -11.87 -9.04
N LEU A 226 1.61 -12.99 -9.12
CA LEU A 226 2.97 -13.14 -8.59
C LEU A 226 3.97 -12.10 -9.11
N PRO A 227 4.11 -11.84 -10.43
CA PRO A 227 5.05 -10.84 -10.91
C PRO A 227 4.76 -9.44 -10.37
N LEU A 228 3.47 -9.10 -10.24
CA LEU A 228 3.04 -7.82 -9.68
C LEU A 228 3.32 -7.75 -8.17
N ALA A 229 2.97 -8.79 -7.41
CA ALA A 229 3.18 -8.86 -5.97
C ALA A 229 4.66 -8.81 -5.61
N LEU A 230 5.50 -9.53 -6.34
CA LEU A 230 6.95 -9.50 -6.18
C LEU A 230 7.51 -8.13 -6.58
N GLY A 231 7.09 -7.58 -7.71
CA GLY A 231 7.53 -6.25 -8.16
C GLY A 231 7.20 -5.14 -7.17
N VAL A 232 5.99 -5.09 -6.62
CA VAL A 232 5.59 -4.08 -5.63
C VAL A 232 6.40 -4.21 -4.34
N GLN A 233 6.50 -5.43 -3.79
CA GLN A 233 7.21 -5.64 -2.51
C GLN A 233 8.73 -5.49 -2.67
N GLY A 234 9.28 -5.87 -3.82
CA GLY A 234 10.67 -5.71 -4.18
C GLY A 234 11.04 -4.24 -4.42
N ALA A 235 10.23 -3.49 -5.17
CA ALA A 235 10.43 -2.05 -5.38
C ALA A 235 10.43 -1.27 -4.06
N ALA A 236 9.55 -1.64 -3.11
CA ALA A 236 9.53 -1.07 -1.76
C ALA A 236 10.84 -1.31 -0.97
N ARG A 237 11.62 -2.33 -1.35
CA ARG A 237 12.93 -2.69 -0.78
C ARG A 237 14.10 -2.27 -1.67
N GLY A 238 13.86 -1.55 -2.77
CA GLY A 238 14.88 -1.13 -3.73
C GLY A 238 15.45 -2.27 -4.59
N TRP A 239 14.75 -3.41 -4.68
CA TRP A 239 15.20 -4.54 -5.50
C TRP A 239 15.04 -4.25 -7.00
N LYS A 240 15.88 -4.93 -7.79
CA LYS A 240 15.74 -4.98 -9.24
C LYS A 240 15.58 -6.42 -9.70
N VAL A 241 14.76 -6.58 -10.74
CA VAL A 241 14.51 -7.81 -11.49
C VAL A 241 15.33 -7.75 -12.77
N ARG A 242 16.33 -8.63 -12.89
CA ARG A 242 17.09 -8.80 -14.14
C ARG A 242 16.27 -9.59 -15.14
N VAL A 243 16.17 -9.09 -16.37
CA VAL A 243 15.46 -9.80 -17.44
C VAL A 243 16.46 -10.63 -18.22
N GLY A 244 16.36 -11.95 -18.11
CA GLY A 244 17.17 -12.88 -18.91
C GLY A 244 16.76 -12.81 -20.38
N ARG A 245 17.75 -12.81 -21.27
CA ARG A 245 17.55 -12.84 -22.72
C ARG A 245 17.51 -14.29 -23.21
N GLY A 246 16.63 -14.57 -24.16
CA GLY A 246 16.46 -15.91 -24.76
C GLY A 246 15.33 -16.72 -24.11
N GLY A 247 14.64 -17.51 -24.92
CA GLY A 247 13.55 -18.41 -24.49
C GLY A 247 14.10 -19.63 -23.76
N LEU A 248 14.60 -19.43 -22.54
CA LEU A 248 15.20 -20.50 -21.73
C LEU A 248 14.20 -21.59 -21.32
N LEU A 249 12.90 -21.26 -21.31
CA LEU A 249 11.83 -22.19 -20.94
C LEU A 249 10.87 -22.40 -22.11
N GLY A 250 10.49 -23.65 -22.32
CA GLY A 250 9.51 -24.04 -23.33
C GLY A 250 8.07 -23.74 -22.91
N GLU A 251 7.14 -23.90 -23.83
CA GLU A 251 5.71 -23.78 -23.61
C GLU A 251 5.03 -25.16 -23.67
N GLY A 252 4.06 -25.36 -22.80
CA GLY A 252 3.20 -26.53 -22.73
C GLY A 252 1.98 -26.41 -23.62
N ARG A 253 0.87 -27.02 -23.19
CA ARG A 253 -0.39 -26.93 -23.95
C ARG A 253 -0.92 -25.50 -23.92
N GLN A 254 -1.65 -25.12 -24.97
CA GLN A 254 -2.35 -23.85 -24.98
C GLN A 254 -3.45 -23.85 -23.91
N LEU A 255 -3.36 -22.89 -22.98
CA LEU A 255 -4.35 -22.62 -21.96
C LEU A 255 -5.27 -21.48 -22.39
N LEU A 256 -6.49 -21.44 -21.86
CA LEU A 256 -7.48 -20.38 -22.05
C LEU A 256 -7.82 -20.18 -23.53
N ALA A 257 -8.06 -21.29 -24.24
CA ALA A 257 -8.29 -21.29 -25.69
C ALA A 257 -9.55 -20.52 -26.10
N SER A 258 -10.62 -20.57 -25.29
CA SER A 258 -11.88 -19.88 -25.56
C SER A 258 -11.97 -18.50 -24.92
N GLU A 259 -12.80 -17.63 -25.51
CA GLU A 259 -13.07 -16.29 -24.97
C GLU A 259 -13.66 -16.34 -23.56
N HIS A 260 -14.56 -17.29 -23.29
CA HIS A 260 -15.14 -17.48 -21.96
C HIS A 260 -14.08 -17.80 -20.90
N LEU A 261 -13.11 -18.66 -21.21
CA LEU A 261 -12.03 -19.00 -20.29
C LEU A 261 -11.10 -17.80 -20.04
N ARG A 262 -10.78 -17.04 -21.10
CA ARG A 262 -9.99 -15.80 -20.96
C ARG A 262 -10.70 -14.76 -20.11
N TRP A 263 -12.01 -14.60 -20.29
CA TRP A 263 -12.83 -13.70 -19.46
C TRP A 263 -12.79 -14.12 -17.99
N LYS A 264 -12.98 -15.42 -17.68
CA LYS A 264 -12.89 -15.94 -16.31
C LYS A 264 -11.52 -15.68 -15.68
N ALA A 265 -10.44 -15.94 -16.42
CA ALA A 265 -9.08 -15.71 -15.93
C ALA A 265 -8.83 -14.22 -15.67
N THR A 266 -9.26 -13.34 -16.58
CA THR A 266 -9.10 -11.89 -16.44
C THR A 266 -9.86 -11.35 -15.24
N ALA A 267 -11.10 -11.81 -15.02
CA ALA A 267 -11.90 -11.43 -13.86
C ALA A 267 -11.23 -11.87 -12.54
N ALA A 268 -10.74 -13.12 -12.49
CA ALA A 268 -10.05 -13.64 -11.31
C ALA A 268 -8.70 -12.95 -11.05
N GLU A 269 -7.97 -12.56 -12.10
CA GLU A 269 -6.75 -11.77 -11.98
C GLU A 269 -7.04 -10.39 -11.39
N GLU A 270 -8.11 -9.72 -11.83
CA GLU A 270 -8.50 -8.42 -11.29
C GLU A 270 -8.92 -8.51 -9.82
N GLU A 271 -9.67 -9.53 -9.44
CA GLU A 271 -10.02 -9.77 -8.02
C GLU A 271 -8.76 -9.94 -7.16
N ARG A 272 -7.79 -10.74 -7.62
CA ARG A 272 -6.49 -10.91 -6.94
C ARG A 272 -5.71 -9.62 -6.87
N ARG A 273 -5.71 -8.82 -7.93
CA ARG A 273 -5.05 -7.51 -7.99
C ARG A 273 -5.62 -6.57 -6.94
N VAL A 274 -6.94 -6.48 -6.84
CA VAL A 274 -7.65 -5.71 -5.81
C VAL A 274 -7.25 -6.19 -4.41
N ALA A 275 -7.27 -7.50 -4.17
CA ALA A 275 -6.88 -8.08 -2.89
C ALA A 275 -5.41 -7.79 -2.52
N LEU A 276 -4.49 -7.92 -3.49
CA LEU A 276 -3.07 -7.59 -3.32
C LEU A 276 -2.90 -6.13 -2.89
N PHE A 277 -3.47 -5.19 -3.64
CA PHE A 277 -3.33 -3.76 -3.36
C PHE A 277 -3.98 -3.37 -2.02
N ALA A 278 -5.11 -3.97 -1.67
CA ALA A 278 -5.68 -3.82 -0.33
C ALA A 278 -4.71 -4.31 0.76
N ALA A 279 -4.09 -5.48 0.58
CA ALA A 279 -3.16 -6.08 1.54
C ALA A 279 -1.87 -5.27 1.73
N VAL A 280 -1.32 -4.65 0.68
CA VAL A 280 -0.10 -3.83 0.77
C VAL A 280 -0.38 -2.34 1.01
N GLY A 281 -1.65 -1.95 1.09
CA GLY A 281 -2.07 -0.57 1.33
C GLY A 281 -1.77 0.37 0.16
N LEU A 282 -2.05 -0.08 -1.08
CA LEU A 282 -2.09 0.77 -2.27
C LEU A 282 -3.54 1.08 -2.63
N LYS A 283 -3.83 2.35 -2.92
CA LYS A 283 -5.20 2.84 -3.20
C LYS A 283 -5.31 3.56 -4.54
N LYS A 284 -4.19 3.92 -5.15
CA LYS A 284 -4.11 4.55 -6.46
C LYS A 284 -2.97 3.95 -7.26
N VAL A 285 -3.25 3.60 -8.51
CA VAL A 285 -2.22 3.21 -9.49
C VAL A 285 -2.29 4.17 -10.66
N VAL A 286 -1.15 4.76 -11.02
CA VAL A 286 -0.98 5.56 -12.24
C VAL A 286 -0.24 4.69 -13.24
N GLY A 287 -0.92 4.30 -14.31
CA GLY A 287 -0.37 3.45 -15.36
C GLY A 287 0.59 4.18 -16.31
N PRO A 288 1.25 3.45 -17.22
CA PRO A 288 2.23 3.99 -18.17
C PRO A 288 1.70 5.14 -19.04
N GLY A 289 0.41 5.13 -19.38
CA GLY A 289 -0.24 6.15 -20.19
C GLY A 289 -0.83 7.31 -19.38
N GLY A 290 -0.59 7.35 -18.06
CA GLY A 290 -1.23 8.29 -17.14
C GLY A 290 -2.65 7.88 -16.72
N ASP A 291 -3.12 6.69 -17.10
CA ASP A 291 -4.42 6.17 -16.66
C ASP A 291 -4.41 5.94 -15.15
N VAL A 292 -5.43 6.47 -14.46
CA VAL A 292 -5.56 6.35 -13.01
C VAL A 292 -6.56 5.25 -12.69
N ARG A 293 -6.13 4.27 -11.89
CA ARG A 293 -6.98 3.22 -11.32
C ARG A 293 -7.06 3.36 -9.81
N TRP A 294 -8.27 3.19 -9.28
CA TRP A 294 -8.57 3.37 -7.88
C TRP A 294 -8.82 2.03 -7.20
N TYR A 295 -8.17 1.82 -6.05
CA TYR A 295 -8.28 0.63 -5.20
C TYR A 295 -8.64 1.02 -3.76
N GLY A 296 -9.31 2.16 -3.61
CA GLY A 296 -9.74 2.72 -2.33
C GLY A 296 -11.26 2.79 -2.19
N CYS A 297 -11.75 3.74 -1.40
CA CYS A 297 -13.20 3.93 -1.24
C CYS A 297 -13.82 4.58 -2.48
N THR A 298 -15.11 4.33 -2.67
CA THR A 298 -15.94 4.90 -3.73
C THR A 298 -17.12 5.66 -3.13
N ARG A 299 -17.99 6.23 -3.97
CA ARG A 299 -19.26 6.81 -3.53
C ARG A 299 -20.19 5.78 -2.87
N THR A 300 -20.07 4.49 -3.21
CA THR A 300 -20.94 3.42 -2.73
C THR A 300 -20.34 2.59 -1.60
N SER A 301 -19.12 2.92 -1.14
CA SER A 301 -18.45 2.25 -0.03
C SER A 301 -18.27 3.19 1.16
N GLN A 302 -17.97 2.63 2.33
CA GLN A 302 -17.47 3.43 3.45
C GLN A 302 -16.13 4.11 3.08
N ARG A 303 -15.84 5.24 3.73
CA ARG A 303 -14.55 5.93 3.62
C ARG A 303 -13.42 5.06 4.20
N CYS A 304 -12.18 5.35 3.83
CA CYS A 304 -11.05 4.46 4.12
C CYS A 304 -10.57 4.41 5.58
N PHE A 305 -11.01 5.36 6.41
CA PHE A 305 -10.61 5.49 7.81
C PHE A 305 -11.84 5.52 8.73
N PRO A 306 -11.73 5.01 9.96
CA PRO A 306 -12.84 4.97 10.91
C PRO A 306 -13.27 6.38 11.37
N THR A 307 -14.14 6.45 12.37
CA THR A 307 -14.43 7.70 13.06
C THR A 307 -13.14 8.29 13.63
N VAL A 308 -12.90 9.57 13.36
CA VAL A 308 -11.72 10.30 13.87
C VAL A 308 -11.93 10.53 15.37
N VAL A 309 -10.88 10.30 16.15
CA VAL A 309 -10.87 10.50 17.61
C VAL A 309 -9.77 11.48 17.94
N GLN A 310 -10.08 12.53 18.72
CA GLN A 310 -9.12 13.58 19.13
C GLN A 310 -8.36 14.17 17.92
N ASP A 311 -9.10 14.45 16.84
CA ASP A 311 -8.62 15.12 15.63
C ASP A 311 -7.44 14.43 14.95
N THR A 312 -7.23 13.13 15.25
CA THR A 312 -6.12 12.34 14.72
C THR A 312 -6.64 11.13 13.95
N PRO A 313 -6.69 11.20 12.60
CA PRO A 313 -7.05 10.07 11.76
C PRO A 313 -6.05 8.90 11.87
N ASP A 314 -6.55 7.67 11.72
CA ASP A 314 -5.75 6.45 11.90
C ASP A 314 -4.58 6.33 10.89
N TYR A 315 -4.70 6.95 9.71
CA TYR A 315 -3.65 6.92 8.71
C TYR A 315 -2.38 7.67 9.15
N LEU A 316 -2.48 8.70 9.99
CA LEU A 316 -1.31 9.38 10.54
C LEU A 316 -0.51 8.46 11.45
N LEU A 317 -1.20 7.64 12.26
CA LEU A 317 -0.60 6.62 13.11
C LEU A 317 0.07 5.50 12.29
N ARG A 318 -0.38 5.30 11.05
CA ARG A 318 0.21 4.34 10.09
C ARG A 318 1.38 4.94 9.31
N GLY A 319 1.78 6.17 9.59
CA GLY A 319 2.88 6.84 8.88
C GLY A 319 2.50 7.24 7.46
N ARG A 320 1.21 7.54 7.22
CA ARG A 320 0.65 7.87 5.91
C ARG A 320 -0.21 9.13 5.98
N TRP A 321 -0.49 9.69 4.81
CA TRP A 321 -1.40 10.82 4.64
C TRP A 321 -2.81 10.35 4.28
N THR A 322 -3.71 11.27 3.98
CA THR A 322 -5.08 10.94 3.61
C THR A 322 -5.09 10.07 2.35
N PRO A 323 -5.86 8.96 2.36
CA PRO A 323 -6.05 8.14 1.17
C PRO A 323 -6.46 8.99 -0.07
N PRO A 324 -5.83 8.79 -1.24
CA PRO A 324 -6.06 9.66 -2.40
C PRO A 324 -7.49 9.56 -2.93
N CYS A 325 -8.15 8.41 -2.76
CA CYS A 325 -9.58 8.23 -3.06
C CYS A 325 -10.48 9.05 -2.12
N CYS A 326 -10.06 9.25 -0.87
CA CYS A 326 -10.78 10.09 0.07
C CYS A 326 -10.60 11.56 -0.29
N LEU A 327 -9.39 11.98 -0.63
CA LEU A 327 -9.15 13.33 -1.15
C LEU A 327 -10.01 13.61 -2.39
N GLU A 328 -10.16 12.66 -3.32
CA GLU A 328 -11.04 12.86 -4.47
C GLU A 328 -12.52 12.96 -4.09
N GLY A 329 -13.00 12.15 -3.14
CA GLY A 329 -14.35 12.28 -2.59
C GLY A 329 -14.58 13.65 -1.94
N LEU A 330 -13.59 14.16 -1.21
CA LEU A 330 -13.63 15.49 -0.58
C LEU A 330 -13.66 16.61 -1.64
N ARG A 331 -12.80 16.56 -2.66
CA ARG A 331 -12.81 17.51 -3.78
C ARG A 331 -14.17 17.51 -4.50
N ALA A 332 -14.72 16.34 -4.79
CA ALA A 332 -16.04 16.21 -5.42
C ALA A 332 -17.14 16.85 -4.55
N THR A 333 -17.11 16.60 -3.25
CA THR A 333 -18.08 17.15 -2.29
C THR A 333 -17.94 18.65 -2.14
N ALA A 334 -16.70 19.17 -2.06
CA ALA A 334 -16.41 20.59 -2.01
C ALA A 334 -16.93 21.32 -3.26
N ARG A 335 -16.64 20.81 -4.46
CA ARG A 335 -17.14 21.38 -5.72
C ARG A 335 -18.66 21.42 -5.76
N HIS A 336 -19.33 20.37 -5.31
CA HIS A 336 -20.79 20.30 -5.23
C HIS A 336 -21.38 21.36 -4.29
N VAL A 337 -20.81 21.48 -3.08
CA VAL A 337 -21.23 22.49 -2.11
C VAL A 337 -21.01 23.90 -2.68
N PHE A 338 -19.86 24.18 -3.29
CA PHE A 338 -19.59 25.50 -3.88
C PHE A 338 -20.58 25.87 -4.98
N GLN A 339 -20.90 24.91 -5.86
CA GLN A 339 -21.89 25.09 -6.92
C GLN A 339 -23.29 25.36 -6.34
N THR A 340 -23.68 24.60 -5.31
CA THR A 340 -24.96 24.78 -4.62
C THR A 340 -25.05 26.16 -3.94
N LEU A 341 -24.02 26.56 -3.21
CA LEU A 341 -23.98 27.88 -2.55
C LEU A 341 -24.04 29.03 -3.55
N ARG A 342 -23.36 28.91 -4.70
CA ARG A 342 -23.47 29.87 -5.81
C ARG A 342 -24.86 29.92 -6.41
N GLY A 343 -25.48 28.77 -6.66
CA GLY A 343 -26.85 28.68 -7.17
C GLY A 343 -27.87 29.34 -6.25
N CYS A 344 -27.67 29.21 -4.93
CA CYS A 344 -28.44 29.89 -3.91
C CYS A 344 -28.10 31.38 -3.70
N ARG A 345 -27.05 31.91 -4.35
CA ARG A 345 -26.48 33.24 -4.10
C ARG A 345 -26.08 33.46 -2.64
N VAL A 346 -25.55 32.43 -1.99
CA VAL A 346 -25.00 32.52 -0.63
C VAL A 346 -23.61 33.13 -0.69
N ARG A 347 -23.32 34.11 0.16
CA ARG A 347 -21.94 34.57 0.38
C ARG A 347 -21.21 33.56 1.27
N TRP A 348 -20.13 32.99 0.76
CA TRP A 348 -19.35 31.94 1.41
C TRP A 348 -17.86 32.16 1.19
N TRP A 349 -17.02 31.56 2.03
CA TRP A 349 -15.56 31.56 1.91
C TRP A 349 -14.98 30.23 2.37
N LEU A 350 -13.80 29.85 1.88
CA LEU A 350 -13.01 28.76 2.47
C LEU A 350 -12.58 29.16 3.89
N GLU A 351 -12.64 28.21 4.82
CA GLU A 351 -12.32 28.42 6.23
C GLU A 351 -11.22 27.43 6.67
N GLY A 352 -10.59 27.70 7.82
CA GLY A 352 -9.74 26.72 8.50
C GLY A 352 -8.64 26.09 7.64
N GLY A 353 -8.51 24.75 7.74
CA GLY A 353 -7.52 23.96 7.01
C GLY A 353 -7.70 24.00 5.50
N SER A 354 -8.94 24.18 5.03
CA SER A 354 -9.26 24.29 3.60
C SER A 354 -8.70 25.57 2.98
N LEU A 355 -8.83 26.70 3.66
CA LEU A 355 -8.22 27.96 3.21
C LEU A 355 -6.69 27.88 3.26
N LEU A 356 -6.12 27.27 4.30
CA LEU A 356 -4.69 27.07 4.43
C LEU A 356 -4.13 26.20 3.29
N GLY A 357 -4.79 25.08 2.97
CA GLY A 357 -4.43 24.22 1.85
C GLY A 357 -4.52 24.94 0.50
N ALA A 358 -5.57 25.74 0.30
CA ALA A 358 -5.73 26.54 -0.92
C ALA A 358 -4.55 27.50 -1.14
N VAL A 359 -4.07 28.18 -0.09
CA VAL A 359 -2.95 29.10 -0.19
C VAL A 359 -1.61 28.38 -0.37
N ARG A 360 -1.42 27.23 0.30
CA ARG A 360 -0.16 26.49 0.25
C ARG A 360 0.04 25.76 -1.08
N GLY A 361 -1.02 25.15 -1.61
CA GLY A 361 -0.91 24.26 -2.78
C GLY A 361 -2.10 24.27 -3.73
N GLY A 362 -3.09 25.15 -3.54
CA GLY A 362 -4.28 25.20 -4.39
C GLY A 362 -5.23 24.01 -4.23
N ASP A 363 -5.11 23.23 -3.14
CA ASP A 363 -5.85 22.00 -2.89
C ASP A 363 -5.96 21.71 -1.38
N LEU A 364 -6.60 20.60 -0.99
CA LEU A 364 -6.60 20.15 0.40
C LEU A 364 -5.17 19.90 0.91
N LEU A 365 -4.94 20.10 2.20
CA LEU A 365 -3.72 19.58 2.83
C LEU A 365 -3.70 18.05 2.69
N PRO A 366 -2.55 17.43 2.38
CA PRO A 366 -2.51 15.99 2.10
C PRO A 366 -2.99 15.10 3.25
N TRP A 367 -3.00 15.60 4.48
CA TRP A 367 -3.42 14.92 5.71
C TRP A 367 -4.77 15.37 6.26
N ASP A 368 -5.46 16.31 5.61
CA ASP A 368 -6.80 16.71 6.05
C ASP A 368 -7.85 15.67 5.64
N TYR A 369 -8.94 15.59 6.39
CA TYR A 369 -9.99 14.58 6.22
C TYR A 369 -11.38 15.13 5.92
N ASP A 370 -11.52 16.45 5.91
CA ASP A 370 -12.75 17.20 5.65
C ASP A 370 -12.43 18.52 4.91
N VAL A 371 -13.48 19.30 4.65
CA VAL A 371 -13.38 20.63 4.05
C VAL A 371 -14.27 21.59 4.83
N ASP A 372 -13.77 22.78 5.13
CA ASP A 372 -14.48 23.78 5.91
C ASP A 372 -14.83 24.99 5.06
N VAL A 373 -16.09 25.43 5.13
CA VAL A 373 -16.55 26.69 4.54
C VAL A 373 -17.33 27.52 5.53
N GLY A 374 -17.04 28.82 5.56
CA GLY A 374 -17.87 29.80 6.26
C GLY A 374 -18.95 30.37 5.34
N VAL A 375 -20.13 30.65 5.89
CA VAL A 375 -21.24 31.31 5.18
C VAL A 375 -21.86 32.40 6.03
N TYR A 376 -22.43 33.42 5.37
CA TYR A 376 -23.34 34.35 6.06
C TYR A 376 -24.61 33.60 6.47
N ALA A 377 -24.92 33.58 7.77
CA ALA A 377 -26.07 32.86 8.31
C ALA A 377 -27.41 33.30 7.68
N ALA A 378 -27.59 34.61 7.48
CA ALA A 378 -28.77 35.19 6.82
C ALA A 378 -28.94 34.74 5.35
N ASP A 379 -27.86 34.36 4.68
CA ASP A 379 -27.92 33.84 3.31
C ASP A 379 -28.21 32.33 3.33
N ALA A 380 -27.61 31.60 4.26
CA ALA A 380 -27.83 30.16 4.44
C ALA A 380 -29.31 29.82 4.65
N GLU A 381 -30.05 30.63 5.42
CA GLU A 381 -31.50 30.45 5.64
C GLU A 381 -32.35 30.52 4.35
N ARG A 382 -31.83 31.18 3.31
CA ARG A 382 -32.51 31.34 2.02
C ARG A 382 -32.19 30.21 1.04
N CYS A 383 -31.08 29.49 1.25
CA CYS A 383 -30.68 28.38 0.40
C CYS A 383 -31.51 27.12 0.70
N PRO A 384 -32.28 26.58 -0.27
CA PRO A 384 -33.23 25.50 0.00
C PRO A 384 -32.59 24.24 0.64
N PRO A 385 -31.44 23.71 0.18
CA PRO A 385 -30.81 22.55 0.80
C PRO A 385 -30.43 22.81 2.28
N LEU A 386 -29.83 23.95 2.58
CA LEU A 386 -29.45 24.31 3.96
C LEU A 386 -30.67 24.57 4.86
N ARG A 387 -31.72 25.20 4.31
CA ARG A 387 -32.98 25.41 5.05
C ARG A 387 -33.67 24.08 5.38
N ALA A 388 -33.69 23.13 4.44
CA ALA A 388 -34.25 21.80 4.66
C ALA A 388 -33.41 20.99 5.66
N ALA A 389 -32.08 21.03 5.50
CA ALA A 389 -31.12 20.33 6.36
C ALA A 389 -31.21 20.73 7.84
N ARG A 390 -31.81 21.90 8.15
CA ARG A 390 -32.07 22.36 9.52
C ARG A 390 -32.97 21.42 10.30
N TRP A 391 -33.90 20.75 9.62
CA TRP A 391 -34.98 19.98 10.24
C TRP A 391 -34.91 18.48 9.95
N GLN A 392 -34.22 18.09 8.89
CA GLN A 392 -34.09 16.69 8.49
C GLN A 392 -32.77 16.46 7.74
N THR A 393 -32.33 15.20 7.69
CA THR A 393 -31.31 14.76 6.76
C THR A 393 -31.90 14.72 5.35
N LEU A 394 -31.23 15.34 4.37
CA LEU A 394 -31.66 15.46 2.98
C LEU A 394 -30.60 14.82 2.08
N GLU A 395 -30.98 13.78 1.34
CA GLU A 395 -30.21 13.34 0.18
C GLU A 395 -30.69 14.11 -1.06
N ASP A 396 -29.78 14.80 -1.74
CA ASP A 396 -30.12 15.56 -2.94
C ASP A 396 -30.12 14.68 -4.21
N ALA A 397 -30.48 15.28 -5.35
CA ALA A 397 -30.61 14.58 -6.62
C ALA A 397 -29.29 13.95 -7.12
N ASP A 398 -28.15 14.48 -6.68
CA ASP A 398 -26.82 13.95 -7.03
C ASP A 398 -26.34 12.91 -6.00
N GLY A 399 -27.10 12.68 -4.92
CA GLY A 399 -26.84 11.69 -3.87
C GLY A 399 -25.94 12.20 -2.73
N PHE A 400 -25.73 13.52 -2.61
CA PHE A 400 -25.03 14.09 -1.45
C PHE A 400 -25.99 14.27 -0.29
N VAL A 401 -25.51 14.07 0.94
CA VAL A 401 -26.35 14.06 2.14
C VAL A 401 -26.10 15.30 2.98
N TRP A 402 -27.08 16.19 3.01
CA TRP A 402 -27.09 17.43 3.78
C TRP A 402 -27.78 17.21 5.11
N GLN A 403 -27.12 17.58 6.20
CA GLN A 403 -27.72 17.54 7.54
C GLN A 403 -27.19 18.65 8.42
N ARG A 404 -27.97 19.03 9.43
CA ARG A 404 -27.48 19.86 10.51
C ARG A 404 -26.73 19.00 11.52
N ALA A 405 -25.52 19.39 11.86
CA ALA A 405 -24.77 18.71 12.92
C ALA A 405 -25.52 18.85 14.25
N ALA A 406 -25.61 17.75 15.00
CA ALA A 406 -26.20 17.75 16.34
C ALA A 406 -25.41 18.65 17.31
N GLU A 407 -24.12 18.80 17.03
CA GLU A 407 -23.16 19.58 17.81
C GLU A 407 -22.77 20.85 17.02
N GLY A 408 -22.51 21.95 17.73
CA GLY A 408 -21.84 23.13 17.14
C GLY A 408 -22.65 23.98 16.14
N GLY A 409 -23.89 23.61 15.80
CA GLY A 409 -24.82 24.47 15.05
C GLY A 409 -24.47 24.72 13.58
N PHE A 410 -23.60 23.90 12.99
CA PHE A 410 -23.20 23.96 11.57
C PHE A 410 -23.95 22.91 10.73
N TYR A 411 -23.77 22.97 9.40
CA TYR A 411 -24.27 21.95 8.49
C TYR A 411 -23.13 21.07 8.00
N ARG A 412 -23.41 19.79 7.79
CA ARG A 412 -22.47 18.82 7.24
C ARG A 412 -23.05 18.22 5.97
N VAL A 413 -22.24 18.21 4.92
CA VAL A 413 -22.60 17.64 3.61
C VAL A 413 -21.70 16.44 3.36
N HIS A 414 -22.26 15.23 3.39
CA HIS A 414 -21.53 14.00 3.14
C HIS A 414 -21.47 13.66 1.65
N TYR A 415 -20.37 12.99 1.26
CA TYR A 415 -20.16 12.51 -0.09
C TYR A 415 -21.29 11.58 -0.54
N SER A 416 -21.78 10.69 0.32
CA SER A 416 -23.01 9.91 0.11
C SER A 416 -23.55 9.33 1.42
N THR A 417 -24.68 8.63 1.35
CA THR A 417 -25.22 7.82 2.46
C THR A 417 -24.29 6.70 2.91
N ALA A 418 -23.46 6.14 2.02
CA ALA A 418 -22.48 5.11 2.34
C ALA A 418 -21.13 5.71 2.78
N ASN A 419 -20.79 6.90 2.29
CA ASN A 419 -19.45 7.49 2.42
C ASN A 419 -19.50 8.84 3.15
N HIS A 420 -19.07 8.84 4.42
CA HIS A 420 -19.12 10.01 5.29
C HIS A 420 -17.89 10.93 5.22
N LEU A 421 -17.16 10.97 4.11
CA LEU A 421 -16.33 12.13 3.77
C LEU A 421 -17.23 13.35 3.66
N HIS A 422 -16.79 14.53 4.09
CA HIS A 422 -17.72 15.66 4.21
C HIS A 422 -17.10 17.04 4.05
N VAL A 423 -17.98 17.99 3.80
CA VAL A 423 -17.75 19.43 3.90
C VAL A 423 -18.59 19.94 5.07
N ASP A 424 -17.97 20.68 5.99
CA ASP A 424 -18.65 21.41 7.05
C ASP A 424 -18.89 22.87 6.64
N VAL A 425 -20.13 23.32 6.83
CA VAL A 425 -20.63 24.65 6.45
C VAL A 425 -21.01 25.40 7.72
N PHE A 426 -20.18 26.36 8.09
CA PHE A 426 -20.28 27.13 9.34
C PHE A 426 -21.02 28.46 9.13
N PRO A 427 -22.21 28.66 9.73
CA PRO A 427 -22.93 29.93 9.65
C PRO A 427 -22.35 30.98 10.60
N PHE A 428 -22.02 32.16 10.09
CA PHE A 428 -21.58 33.33 10.85
C PHE A 428 -22.54 34.50 10.72
N THR A 429 -22.68 35.27 11.81
CA THR A 429 -23.48 36.49 11.88
C THR A 429 -22.60 37.68 12.24
N PRO A 430 -22.66 38.80 11.49
CA PRO A 430 -21.96 40.01 11.85
C PRO A 430 -22.57 40.66 13.09
N ARG A 431 -21.73 40.97 14.09
CA ARG A 431 -22.09 41.69 15.31
C ARG A 431 -21.04 42.77 15.57
N GLY A 432 -21.43 44.04 15.42
CA GLY A 432 -20.50 45.16 15.63
C GLY A 432 -19.27 45.14 14.71
N GLY A 433 -19.38 44.61 13.48
CA GLY A 433 -18.26 44.48 12.55
C GLY A 433 -17.40 43.23 12.75
N THR A 434 -17.75 42.36 13.70
CA THR A 434 -17.10 41.06 13.93
C THR A 434 -18.01 39.92 13.47
N MET A 435 -17.47 38.99 12.69
CA MET A 435 -18.15 37.75 12.31
C MET A 435 -18.09 36.77 13.47
N THR A 436 -19.26 36.38 13.96
CA THR A 436 -19.43 35.49 15.12
C THR A 436 -20.18 34.24 14.71
N ARG A 437 -19.73 33.06 15.13
CA ARG A 437 -20.42 31.80 14.81
C ARG A 437 -21.72 31.68 15.62
N GLY A 438 -22.74 31.03 15.03
CA GLY A 438 -23.91 30.60 15.78
C GLY A 438 -23.59 29.47 16.76
N GLY A 439 -23.51 29.78 18.06
CA GLY A 439 -23.21 28.80 19.14
C GLY A 439 -21.78 28.90 19.67
N ALA A 440 -21.51 28.31 20.84
CA ALA A 440 -20.18 28.37 21.47
C ALA A 440 -19.14 27.57 20.66
N TRP A 441 -17.89 28.05 20.62
CA TRP A 441 -16.74 27.28 20.17
C TRP A 441 -16.46 26.17 21.20
N ALA A 442 -16.77 24.92 20.86
CA ALA A 442 -16.75 23.79 21.80
C ALA A 442 -15.58 22.81 21.57
N THR A 443 -14.78 23.04 20.54
CA THR A 443 -13.70 22.15 20.07
C THR A 443 -12.36 22.41 20.77
N GLY A 444 -12.14 23.63 21.29
CA GLY A 444 -10.85 24.04 21.86
C GLY A 444 -9.75 24.31 20.83
N HIS A 445 -10.09 24.31 19.53
CA HIS A 445 -9.15 24.63 18.46
C HIS A 445 -8.73 26.11 18.48
N ARG A 446 -7.45 26.38 18.17
CA ARG A 446 -6.92 27.75 18.13
C ARG A 446 -7.56 28.61 17.04
N GLN A 447 -7.86 28.01 15.89
CA GLN A 447 -8.44 28.66 14.71
C GLN A 447 -9.93 29.02 14.84
N ASP A 448 -10.58 28.48 15.86
CA ASP A 448 -12.00 28.64 16.16
C ASP A 448 -12.23 29.96 16.93
N VAL A 449 -11.95 31.05 16.22
CA VAL A 449 -12.07 32.43 16.72
C VAL A 449 -12.98 33.26 15.83
N ASP A 450 -13.66 34.21 16.47
CA ASP A 450 -14.36 35.30 15.80
C ASP A 450 -13.34 36.19 15.07
N PHE A 451 -13.76 36.82 13.97
CA PHE A 451 -12.85 37.60 13.13
C PHE A 451 -13.53 38.87 12.57
N PRO A 452 -12.77 39.93 12.24
CA PRO A 452 -13.34 41.14 11.65
C PRO A 452 -14.01 40.90 10.29
N GLU A 453 -15.20 41.44 10.08
CA GLU A 453 -15.97 41.30 8.83
C GLU A 453 -15.27 41.94 7.62
N HIS A 454 -14.33 42.88 7.82
CA HIS A 454 -13.60 43.52 6.72
C HIS A 454 -12.84 42.50 5.86
N PHE A 455 -12.44 41.35 6.42
CA PHE A 455 -11.84 40.25 5.67
C PHE A 455 -12.77 39.67 4.59
N LEU A 456 -14.08 39.93 4.66
CA LEU A 456 -15.06 39.45 3.68
C LEU A 456 -15.53 40.57 2.73
N ARG A 457 -14.97 41.79 2.85
CA ARG A 457 -15.41 42.99 2.12
C ARG A 457 -14.22 43.73 1.48
N PRO A 458 -13.92 43.50 0.19
CA PRO A 458 -14.57 42.56 -0.71
C PRO A 458 -14.15 41.12 -0.42
N ILE A 459 -14.92 40.16 -0.92
CA ILE A 459 -14.52 38.76 -0.92
C ILE A 459 -13.52 38.52 -2.06
N ALA A 460 -12.48 37.74 -1.80
CA ALA A 460 -11.45 37.40 -2.77
C ALA A 460 -11.73 36.03 -3.40
N SER A 461 -10.82 35.56 -4.24
CA SER A 461 -10.88 34.22 -4.82
C SER A 461 -9.51 33.56 -4.82
N VAL A 462 -9.49 32.24 -4.66
CA VAL A 462 -8.28 31.41 -4.63
C VAL A 462 -8.56 30.09 -5.36
N THR A 463 -7.55 29.47 -5.95
CA THR A 463 -7.70 28.11 -6.49
C THR A 463 -7.80 27.11 -5.34
N PHE A 464 -8.80 26.24 -5.38
CA PHE A 464 -8.95 25.14 -4.41
C PHE A 464 -9.70 23.98 -5.05
N ALA A 465 -9.22 22.75 -4.83
CA ALA A 465 -9.82 21.54 -5.38
C ALA A 465 -10.04 21.62 -6.91
N GLY A 466 -9.13 22.27 -7.64
CA GLY A 466 -9.21 22.43 -9.10
C GLY A 466 -10.28 23.41 -9.62
N VAL A 467 -10.89 24.22 -8.76
CA VAL A 467 -11.81 25.30 -9.15
C VAL A 467 -11.41 26.61 -8.49
N MET A 468 -11.87 27.74 -9.04
CA MET A 468 -11.81 29.01 -8.30
C MET A 468 -12.83 28.95 -7.16
N ALA A 469 -12.38 29.16 -5.92
CA ALA A 469 -13.19 29.18 -4.71
C ALA A 469 -13.17 30.59 -4.09
N SER A 470 -14.17 30.88 -3.27
CA SER A 470 -14.29 32.15 -2.56
C SER A 470 -13.39 32.14 -1.32
N ALA A 471 -12.71 33.25 -1.03
CA ALA A 471 -11.79 33.36 0.10
C ALA A 471 -11.91 34.73 0.77
N PRO A 472 -11.49 34.86 2.04
CA PRO A 472 -11.30 36.17 2.65
C PRO A 472 -10.28 37.00 1.83
N ASN A 473 -10.40 38.33 1.81
CA ASN A 473 -9.29 39.18 1.38
C ASN A 473 -8.15 39.11 2.42
N ASN A 474 -6.95 39.59 2.04
CA ASN A 474 -5.78 39.59 2.92
C ASN A 474 -5.56 38.22 3.59
N VAL A 475 -5.61 37.14 2.79
CA VAL A 475 -5.70 35.75 3.27
C VAL A 475 -4.58 35.39 4.25
N ARG A 476 -3.37 35.92 4.06
CA ARG A 476 -2.25 35.71 5.00
C ARG A 476 -2.62 36.21 6.40
N ASP A 477 -3.04 37.45 6.52
CA ASP A 477 -3.38 38.07 7.80
C ASP A 477 -4.56 37.34 8.45
N PHE A 478 -5.53 36.90 7.64
CA PHE A 478 -6.67 36.09 8.11
C PHE A 478 -6.21 34.73 8.69
N LEU A 479 -5.31 34.03 7.99
CA LEU A 479 -4.78 32.75 8.43
C LEU A 479 -3.87 32.91 9.66
N GLU A 480 -3.02 33.95 9.70
CA GLU A 480 -2.14 34.21 10.84
C GLU A 480 -2.91 34.66 12.08
N LEU A 481 -4.04 35.35 11.93
CA LEU A 481 -4.99 35.62 13.02
C LEU A 481 -5.50 34.31 13.65
N LYS A 482 -5.86 33.34 12.81
CA LYS A 482 -6.48 32.07 13.25
C LYS A 482 -5.47 31.04 13.77
N PHE A 483 -4.38 30.84 13.05
CA PHE A 483 -3.42 29.78 13.36
C PHE A 483 -2.15 30.28 14.04
N GLY A 484 -1.79 31.55 13.83
CA GLY A 484 -0.55 32.16 14.29
C GLY A 484 0.41 32.49 13.13
N PRO A 485 1.43 33.33 13.39
CA PRO A 485 2.37 33.78 12.38
C PRO A 485 3.12 32.63 11.71
N GLY A 486 3.32 32.72 10.39
CA GLY A 486 4.11 31.75 9.62
C GLY A 486 3.43 30.40 9.36
N VAL A 487 2.12 30.27 9.62
CA VAL A 487 1.36 29.03 9.39
C VAL A 487 1.42 28.56 7.94
N ILE A 488 1.47 29.48 6.96
CA ILE A 488 1.49 29.12 5.55
C ILE A 488 2.78 28.36 5.21
N GLU A 489 3.92 28.87 5.71
CA GLU A 489 5.26 28.35 5.46
C GLU A 489 5.64 27.18 6.36
N THR A 490 5.00 27.03 7.53
CA THR A 490 5.36 26.03 8.54
C THR A 490 4.24 25.02 8.73
N PRO A 491 4.21 23.91 7.96
CA PRO A 491 3.17 22.91 8.06
C PRO A 491 3.24 22.14 9.39
N GLN A 492 2.08 21.87 9.97
CA GLN A 492 1.92 21.09 11.20
C GLN A 492 0.74 20.11 11.06
N TYR A 493 0.85 18.94 11.67
CA TYR A 493 -0.27 18.00 11.76
C TYR A 493 -1.29 18.47 12.81
N PRO A 494 -2.57 18.04 12.71
CA PRO A 494 -3.66 18.53 13.57
C PRO A 494 -3.38 18.41 15.08
N ASN A 495 -2.69 17.35 15.51
CA ASN A 495 -2.31 17.14 16.91
C ASN A 495 -0.80 16.86 17.04
N PRO A 496 0.03 17.90 17.24
CA PRO A 496 1.50 17.74 17.29
C PRO A 496 1.99 17.02 18.54
N GLU A 497 1.16 16.91 19.59
CA GLU A 497 1.52 16.22 20.83
C GLU A 497 1.39 14.70 20.70
N VAL A 498 0.63 14.22 19.72
CA VAL A 498 0.47 12.78 19.46
C VAL A 498 1.76 12.25 18.80
N PRO A 499 2.43 11.24 19.41
CA PRO A 499 3.61 10.64 18.81
C PRO A 499 3.26 9.95 17.48
N LEU A 500 3.81 10.47 16.38
CA LEU A 500 3.70 9.88 15.05
C LEU A 500 4.95 9.07 14.69
N PRO A 501 4.86 8.13 13.74
CA PRO A 501 6.02 7.42 13.21
C PRO A 501 7.11 8.38 12.72
N GLY A 502 8.38 8.06 12.96
CA GLY A 502 9.51 9.00 12.73
C GLY A 502 9.64 9.53 11.30
N ASN A 503 9.11 8.81 10.30
CA ASN A 503 9.07 9.28 8.92
C ASN A 503 8.11 10.47 8.72
N MET A 504 7.08 10.64 9.56
CA MET A 504 6.04 11.65 9.39
C MET A 504 6.56 13.09 9.52
N SER A 505 7.54 13.32 10.39
CA SER A 505 8.19 14.64 10.51
C SER A 505 8.96 14.98 9.24
N ALA A 506 9.70 14.02 8.67
CA ALA A 506 10.43 14.22 7.42
C ALA A 506 9.50 14.49 6.23
N LEU A 507 8.25 14.00 6.26
CA LEU A 507 7.26 14.26 5.22
C LEU A 507 6.76 15.70 5.21
N LEU A 508 6.70 16.38 6.36
CA LEU A 508 6.29 17.79 6.41
C LEU A 508 7.26 18.68 5.64
N HIS A 509 8.56 18.37 5.66
CA HIS A 509 9.60 19.12 4.93
C HIS A 509 9.57 18.92 3.40
N ARG A 510 8.70 18.04 2.89
CA ARG A 510 8.53 17.83 1.43
C ARG A 510 7.48 18.75 0.82
N LEU A 511 6.76 19.49 1.65
CA LEU A 511 5.74 20.48 1.29
C LEU A 511 6.26 21.87 1.59
#